data_AF-G0TX67-F1
#
_entry.id   AF-G0TX67-F1
#
_cell.length_a   1.000
_cell.length_b   1.000
_cell.length_c   1.000
_cell.angle_alpha   90.00
_cell.angle_beta   90.00
_cell.angle_gamma   90.00
#
_symmetry.space_group_name_H-M   'P 1'
#
loop_
_entity.id
_entity.type
_entity.pdbx_description
1 polymer ?
#
loop_
_entity_poly.entity_id
_entity_poly.type
_entity_poly.pdbx_seq_one_letter_code
_entity_poly.pdbx_strand_id
1 'polypeptide(L)' 'MSSRQGGKQKPLKAPKKEQRELDEDDIAFMNKRREQQKAEKEAIAKMKAGKK' A
#
# COMPACT_ATOMS: atom_id res chain seq x y z
N MET A 1 38.64 -20.29 14.07
CA MET A 1 38.34 -20.70 12.68
C MET A 1 37.70 -19.53 11.96
N SER A 2 38.21 -19.29 10.76
CA SER A 2 37.91 -18.21 9.82
C SER A 2 36.42 -17.86 9.67
N SER A 3 36.13 -16.55 9.81
CA SER A 3 35.10 -15.78 9.11
C SER A 3 34.13 -16.57 8.21
N ARG A 4 32.95 -16.89 8.75
CA ARG A 4 31.78 -17.36 7.96
C ARG A 4 30.71 -16.28 7.75
N GLN A 5 31.01 -15.02 8.04
CA GLN A 5 30.10 -13.87 7.85
C GLN A 5 30.52 -12.95 6.68
N GLY A 6 31.33 -13.44 5.74
CA GLY A 6 32.03 -12.61 4.76
C GLY A 6 31.66 -12.80 3.29
N GLY A 7 30.63 -13.57 2.96
CA GLY A 7 30.14 -13.66 1.58
C GLY A 7 28.71 -13.17 1.56
N LYS A 8 28.42 -12.12 0.78
CA LYS A 8 27.05 -11.83 0.32
C LYS A 8 26.47 -13.17 -0.11
N GLN A 9 25.64 -13.80 0.74
CA GLN A 9 24.77 -14.85 0.27
C GLN A 9 24.09 -14.20 -0.92
N LYS A 10 24.28 -14.79 -2.12
CA LYS A 10 23.59 -14.35 -3.34
C LYS A 10 22.19 -13.98 -2.87
N PRO A 11 21.70 -12.73 -3.06
CA PRO A 11 20.42 -12.32 -2.50
C PRO A 11 19.46 -13.45 -2.81
N LEU A 12 19.05 -14.17 -1.75
CA LEU A 12 18.29 -15.41 -1.87
C LEU A 12 17.06 -14.99 -2.62
N LYS A 13 17.04 -15.33 -3.91
CA LYS A 13 16.16 -14.85 -4.97
C LYS A 13 15.02 -14.06 -4.35
N ALA A 14 15.19 -12.73 -4.26
CA ALA A 14 14.20 -11.86 -3.62
C ALA A 14 12.83 -12.31 -4.15
N PRO A 15 11.83 -12.53 -3.27
CA PRO A 15 10.56 -13.10 -3.69
C PRO A 15 10.13 -12.33 -4.92
N LYS A 16 10.00 -13.05 -6.05
CA LYS A 16 9.52 -12.43 -7.28
C LYS A 16 8.21 -11.77 -6.86
N LYS A 17 8.17 -10.44 -6.92
CA LYS A 17 6.94 -9.70 -6.66
C LYS A 17 5.94 -10.27 -7.65
N GLU A 18 5.07 -11.16 -7.18
CA GLU A 18 3.97 -11.65 -7.98
C GLU A 18 3.23 -10.40 -8.40
N GLN A 19 3.16 -10.19 -9.72
CA GLN A 19 2.27 -9.18 -10.26
C GLN A 19 0.89 -9.62 -9.82
N ARG A 20 0.34 -8.93 -8.81
CA ARG A 20 -1.06 -9.08 -8.48
C ARG A 20 -1.82 -8.52 -9.67
N GLU A 21 -2.34 -9.43 -10.48
CA GLU A 21 -3.36 -9.13 -11.47
C GLU A 21 -4.56 -8.65 -10.65
N LEU A 22 -4.82 -7.35 -10.70
CA LEU A 22 -6.00 -6.77 -10.08
C LEU A 22 -7.14 -6.98 -11.06
N ASP A 23 -8.06 -7.86 -10.68
CA ASP A 23 -9.26 -8.13 -11.48
C ASP A 23 -10.19 -6.90 -11.49
N GLU A 24 -11.18 -6.90 -12.39
CA GLU A 24 -12.11 -5.78 -12.55
C GLU A 24 -12.84 -5.42 -11.24
N ASP A 25 -13.13 -6.43 -10.41
CA ASP A 25 -13.74 -6.27 -9.09
C ASP A 25 -12.81 -5.57 -8.08
N ASP A 26 -11.51 -5.85 -8.12
CA ASP A 26 -10.52 -5.20 -7.25
C ASP A 26 -10.36 -3.72 -7.59
N ILE A 27 -10.39 -3.40 -8.89
CA ILE A 27 -10.35 -2.02 -9.38
C ILE A 27 -11.62 -1.28 -8.93
N ALA A 28 -12.79 -1.90 -9.05
CA ALA A 28 -14.05 -1.33 -8.59
C ALA A 28 -14.04 -1.07 -7.07
N PHE A 29 -13.52 -2.01 -6.27
CA PHE A 29 -13.40 -1.85 -4.82
C PHE A 29 -12.41 -0.73 -4.44
N MET A 30 -11.27 -0.65 -5.11
CA MET A 30 -10.28 0.40 -4.87
C MET A 30 -10.82 1.79 -5.21
N ASN A 31 -11.59 1.91 -6.30
CA ASN A 31 -12.24 3.16 -6.67
C ASN A 31 -13.30 3.57 -5.64
N LYS A 32 -14.17 2.63 -5.23
CA LYS A 32 -15.17 2.85 -4.17
C LYS A 32 -14.53 3.28 -2.85
N ARG A 33 -13.43 2.64 -2.45
CA ARG A 33 -12.69 2.99 -1.22
C ARG A 33 -12.07 4.38 -1.33
N ARG A 34 -11.52 4.76 -2.48
CA ARG A 34 -10.95 6.10 -2.71
C ARG A 34 -12.03 7.18 -2.62
N GLU A 35 -13.21 6.94 -3.19
CA GLU A 35 -14.34 7.86 -3.11
C GLU A 35 -14.84 8.04 -1.67
N GLN A 36 -15.02 6.94 -0.94
CA GLN A 36 -15.39 6.98 0.47
C GLN A 36 -14.37 7.77 1.30
N GLN A 37 -13.07 7.51 1.13
CA GLN A 37 -12.03 8.26 1.84
C GLN A 37 -11.99 9.73 1.47
N LYS A 38 -12.29 10.11 0.22
CA LYS A 38 -12.39 11.52 -0.17
C LYS A 38 -13.59 12.19 0.51
N ALA A 39 -14.75 11.54 0.48
CA ALA A 39 -15.96 12.05 1.13
C ALA A 39 -15.77 12.22 2.65
N GLU A 40 -15.15 11.25 3.32
CA GLU A 40 -14.81 11.34 4.74
C GLU A 40 -13.86 12.50 5.03
N LYS A 41 -12.79 12.66 4.24
CA LYS A 41 -11.84 13.75 4.40
C LYS A 41 -12.49 15.11 4.20
N GLU A 42 -13.37 15.25 3.22
CA GLU A 42 -14.12 16.49 2.98
C GLU A 42 -15.10 16.79 4.11
N ALA A 43 -15.81 15.79 4.62
CA ALA A 43 -16.70 15.94 5.77
C ALA A 43 -15.93 16.37 7.02
N ILE A 44 -14.78 15.73 7.29
CA ILE A 44 -13.89 16.10 8.40
C ILE A 44 -13.34 17.51 8.20
N ALA A 45 -12.94 17.89 6.98
CA ALA A 45 -12.44 19.22 6.68
C ALA A 45 -13.52 20.30 6.90
N LYS A 46 -14.75 20.05 6.44
CA LYS A 46 -15.91 20.94 6.68
C LYS A 46 -16.22 21.07 8.17
N MET A 47 -16.24 19.96 8.91
CA MET A 47 -16.46 19.98 10.35
C MET A 47 -15.34 20.71 11.10
N LYS A 48 -14.08 20.53 10.69
CA LYS A 48 -12.94 21.26 11.29
C LYS A 48 -12.96 22.75 10.96
N ALA A 49 -13.36 23.13 9.74
CA ALA A 49 -13.44 24.52 9.32
C ALA A 49 -14.58 25.28 10.01
N GLY A 50 -15.72 24.62 10.27
CA GLY A 50 -16.85 25.21 10.99
C GLY A 50 -16.70 25.26 12.52
N LYS A 51 -15.64 24.64 13.07
CA LYS A 51 -15.36 24.62 14.52
C LYS A 51 -14.27 25.61 14.93
N LYS A 52 -14.03 26.64 14.10
CA LYS A 52 -13.09 27.72 14.37
C LYS A 52 -13.82 29.01 14.71
#